data_AF-K9KC65-F1
#
_entry.id   AF-K9KC65-F1
#
_cell.length_a   1.000
_cell.length_b   1.000
_cell.length_c   1.000
_cell.angle_alpha   90.00
_cell.angle_beta   90.00
_cell.angle_gamma   90.00
#
_symmetry.space_group_name_H-M   'P 1'
#
loop_
_entity.id
_entity.type
_entity.pdbx_description
1 polymer ?
#
loop_
_entity_poly.entity_id
_entity_poly.type
_entity_poly.pdbx_seq_one_letter_code
_entity_poly.pdbx_strand_id
1 'polypeptide(L)'
;SAKIRQAALEGIKNALASKMLYEFVLERRMTLTDSIERCLKKGKSDEQRAAAALASVLCIQLGPGIESEEVLKTLGPILKKIICDGTASIQARQTCATCFGVCSFIATDDITELYSTLECLENIFTKSYLKEKNTNVCSTPNTVLHISSLLSWTLLLTICPINEVKKKLEMHFHKLPSLLSSDDVNMRIAAGESLALLFELARGMDS
;
A
#
# COMPACT_ATOMS: atom_id res chain seq x y z
N SER A 1 7.44 -23.13 14.74
CA SER A 1 8.14 -23.18 13.44
C SER A 1 7.65 -22.04 12.56
N ALA A 2 8.49 -21.48 11.67
CA ALA A 2 8.13 -20.35 10.79
C ALA A 2 6.99 -20.69 9.81
N LYS A 3 7.03 -21.89 9.21
CA LYS A 3 5.95 -22.37 8.32
C LYS A 3 4.58 -22.43 9.01
N ILE A 4 4.56 -22.81 10.29
CA ILE A 4 3.31 -22.87 11.07
C ILE A 4 2.76 -21.46 11.31
N ARG A 5 3.63 -20.48 11.60
CA ARG A 5 3.19 -19.08 11.76
C ARG A 5 2.65 -18.51 10.47
N GLN A 6 3.34 -18.74 9.34
CA GLN A 6 2.84 -18.34 8.03
C GLN A 6 1.45 -18.93 7.74
N ALA A 7 1.29 -20.25 7.90
CA ALA A 7 0.01 -20.91 7.67
C ALA A 7 -1.10 -20.40 8.59
N ALA A 8 -0.76 -20.10 9.86
CA ALA A 8 -1.71 -19.50 10.81
C ALA A 8 -2.15 -18.09 10.38
N LEU A 9 -1.21 -17.23 9.97
CA LEU A 9 -1.50 -15.88 9.47
C LEU A 9 -2.40 -15.94 8.23
N GLU A 10 -2.09 -16.81 7.27
CA GLU A 10 -2.90 -17.01 6.07
C GLU A 10 -4.30 -17.56 6.40
N GLY A 11 -4.39 -18.50 7.34
CA GLY A 11 -5.65 -19.07 7.81
C GLY A 11 -6.55 -18.00 8.45
N ILE A 12 -6.01 -17.17 9.33
CA ILE A 12 -6.75 -16.05 9.94
C ILE A 12 -7.17 -15.06 8.85
N LYS A 13 -6.26 -14.66 7.96
CA LYS A 13 -6.56 -13.75 6.85
C LYS A 13 -7.72 -14.27 5.99
N ASN A 14 -7.70 -15.55 5.64
CA ASN A 14 -8.75 -16.16 4.81
C ASN A 14 -10.09 -16.20 5.55
N ALA A 15 -10.09 -16.55 6.85
CA ALA A 15 -11.31 -16.53 7.65
C ALA A 15 -11.92 -15.12 7.72
N LEU A 16 -11.10 -14.11 8.06
CA LEU A 16 -11.54 -12.72 8.13
C LEU A 16 -11.92 -12.14 6.75
N ALA A 17 -11.30 -12.59 5.65
CA ALA A 17 -11.69 -12.13 4.31
C ALA A 17 -13.02 -12.75 3.84
N SER A 18 -13.39 -13.92 4.37
CA SER A 18 -14.60 -14.64 3.97
C SER A 18 -15.87 -14.25 4.73
N LYS A 19 -15.72 -13.69 5.94
CA LYS A 19 -16.84 -13.39 6.84
C LYS A 19 -16.54 -12.16 7.68
N MET A 20 -17.55 -11.31 7.88
CA MET A 20 -17.48 -10.22 8.86
C MET A 20 -17.51 -10.81 10.28
N LEU A 21 -16.43 -10.60 11.03
CA LEU A 21 -16.21 -11.13 12.37
C LEU A 21 -15.83 -9.98 13.32
N TYR A 22 -16.56 -8.87 13.23
CA TYR A 22 -16.23 -7.61 13.89
C TYR A 22 -16.01 -7.74 15.40
N GLU A 23 -16.98 -8.29 16.14
CA GLU A 23 -16.87 -8.44 17.61
C GLU A 23 -15.65 -9.27 18.01
N PHE A 24 -15.43 -10.40 17.33
CA PHE A 24 -14.28 -11.27 17.57
C PHE A 24 -12.95 -10.54 17.37
N VAL A 25 -12.86 -9.74 16.29
CA VAL A 25 -11.69 -8.95 15.93
C VAL A 25 -11.47 -7.82 16.94
N LEU A 26 -12.53 -7.08 17.29
CA LEU A 26 -12.47 -5.96 18.22
C LEU A 26 -11.93 -6.37 19.60
N GLU A 27 -12.43 -7.50 20.13
CA GLU A 27 -11.99 -8.08 21.40
C GLU A 27 -10.51 -8.52 21.40
N ARG A 28 -9.97 -8.89 20.22
CA ARG A 28 -8.64 -9.49 20.09
C ARG A 28 -7.64 -8.60 19.36
N ARG A 29 -8.03 -7.37 19.00
CA ARG A 29 -7.25 -6.47 18.14
C ARG A 29 -5.80 -6.32 18.63
N MET A 30 -5.60 -6.11 19.94
CA MET A 30 -4.27 -5.91 20.51
C MET A 30 -3.39 -7.14 20.30
N THR A 31 -3.92 -8.34 20.57
CA THR A 31 -3.19 -9.59 20.37
C THR A 31 -2.90 -9.87 18.90
N LEU A 32 -3.85 -9.56 18.00
CA LEU A 32 -3.69 -9.71 16.56
C LEU A 32 -2.61 -8.74 16.05
N THR A 33 -2.68 -7.46 16.42
CA THR A 33 -1.70 -6.43 16.06
C THR A 33 -0.31 -6.79 16.58
N ASP A 34 -0.16 -7.19 17.84
CA ASP A 34 1.12 -7.62 18.41
C ASP A 34 1.72 -8.83 17.66
N SER A 35 0.86 -9.75 17.23
CA SER A 35 1.29 -10.94 16.49
C SER A 35 1.76 -10.59 15.08
N ILE A 36 1.01 -9.71 14.40
CA ILE A 36 1.37 -9.16 13.08
C ILE A 36 2.68 -8.37 13.18
N GLU A 37 2.79 -7.47 14.16
CA GLU A 37 3.96 -6.62 14.39
C GLU A 37 5.24 -7.46 14.54
N ARG A 38 5.19 -8.51 15.36
CA ARG A 38 6.30 -9.45 15.55
C ARG A 38 6.68 -10.16 14.25
N CYS A 39 5.69 -10.58 13.47
CA CYS A 39 5.93 -11.26 12.19
C CYS A 39 6.50 -10.31 11.13
N LEU A 40 6.07 -9.05 11.10
CA LEU A 40 6.65 -8.03 10.22
C LEU A 40 8.11 -7.71 10.60
N LYS A 41 8.39 -7.55 11.90
CA LYS A 41 9.73 -7.19 12.40
C LYS A 41 10.75 -8.33 12.29
N LYS A 42 10.34 -9.58 12.55
CA LYS A 42 11.26 -10.72 12.71
C LYS A 42 11.08 -11.81 11.64
N GLY A 43 9.97 -11.79 10.89
CA GLY A 43 9.67 -12.80 9.89
C GLY A 43 10.50 -12.64 8.63
N LYS A 44 10.59 -13.72 7.85
CA LYS A 44 11.14 -13.69 6.49
C LYS A 44 10.04 -13.28 5.49
N SER A 45 10.40 -13.14 4.21
CA SER A 45 9.51 -12.63 3.16
C SER A 45 8.08 -13.18 3.22
N ASP A 46 7.89 -14.50 3.23
CA ASP A 46 6.54 -15.09 3.23
C ASP A 46 5.74 -14.81 4.52
N GLU A 47 6.41 -14.80 5.68
CA GLU A 47 5.76 -14.41 6.94
C GLU A 47 5.39 -12.92 6.95
N GLN A 48 6.26 -12.05 6.42
CA GLN A 48 5.98 -10.61 6.31
C GLN A 48 4.80 -10.35 5.36
N ARG A 49 4.74 -11.07 4.24
CA ARG A 49 3.62 -10.99 3.29
C ARG A 49 2.31 -11.41 3.94
N ALA A 50 2.29 -12.57 4.60
CA ALA A 50 1.10 -13.07 5.28
C ALA A 50 0.65 -12.11 6.39
N ALA A 51 1.60 -11.55 7.15
CA ALA A 51 1.31 -10.58 8.21
C ALA A 51 0.76 -9.26 7.66
N ALA A 52 1.35 -8.68 6.62
CA ALA A 52 0.86 -7.46 5.98
C ALA A 52 -0.53 -7.67 5.36
N ALA A 53 -0.76 -8.80 4.69
CA ALA A 53 -2.08 -9.12 4.14
C ALA A 53 -3.14 -9.30 5.25
N LEU A 54 -2.78 -9.93 6.37
CA LEU A 54 -3.67 -10.02 7.53
C LEU A 54 -3.95 -8.64 8.13
N ALA A 55 -2.96 -7.76 8.24
CA ALA A 55 -3.14 -6.39 8.73
C ALA A 55 -4.13 -5.58 7.89
N SER A 56 -4.09 -5.76 6.56
CA SER A 56 -5.04 -5.11 5.66
C SER A 56 -6.48 -5.54 5.98
N VAL A 57 -6.72 -6.85 6.08
CA VAL A 57 -8.05 -7.40 6.38
C VAL A 57 -8.49 -7.04 7.80
N LEU A 58 -7.56 -6.98 8.75
CA LEU A 58 -7.82 -6.52 10.12
C LEU A 58 -8.35 -5.08 10.13
N CYS A 59 -7.66 -4.14 9.46
CA CYS A 59 -8.14 -2.76 9.33
C CYS A 59 -9.50 -2.68 8.62
N ILE A 60 -9.71 -3.45 7.55
CA ILE A 60 -11.01 -3.51 6.84
C ILE A 60 -12.14 -3.96 7.77
N GLN A 61 -11.89 -4.98 8.60
CA GLN A 61 -12.88 -5.48 9.56
C GLN A 61 -13.19 -4.45 10.64
N LEU A 62 -12.17 -3.76 11.17
CA LEU A 62 -12.33 -2.75 12.21
C LEU A 62 -13.07 -1.50 11.69
N GLY A 63 -12.90 -1.16 10.42
CA GLY A 63 -13.45 0.06 9.84
C GLY A 63 -12.76 1.32 10.35
N PRO A 64 -13.23 2.51 9.94
CA PRO A 64 -12.67 3.78 10.41
C PRO A 64 -12.94 4.00 11.90
N GLY A 65 -11.94 4.52 12.61
CA GLY A 65 -12.02 4.88 14.02
C GLY A 65 -10.79 4.49 14.82
N ILE A 66 -10.80 4.85 16.11
CA ILE A 66 -9.68 4.74 17.06
C ILE A 66 -9.00 3.36 17.01
N GLU A 67 -9.79 2.29 16.88
CA GLU A 67 -9.25 0.93 16.90
C GLU A 67 -8.40 0.60 15.68
N SER A 68 -8.77 1.10 14.50
CA SER A 68 -7.97 0.96 13.29
C SER A 68 -6.78 1.93 13.27
N GLU A 69 -6.93 3.12 13.85
CA GLU A 69 -5.85 4.09 14.02
C GLU A 69 -4.71 3.52 14.87
N GLU A 70 -5.02 2.84 15.99
CA GLU A 70 -4.02 2.21 16.84
C GLU A 70 -3.23 1.13 16.10
N VAL A 71 -3.90 0.35 15.24
CA VAL A 71 -3.27 -0.62 14.34
C VAL A 71 -2.31 0.09 13.39
N LEU A 72 -2.74 1.16 12.73
CA LEU A 72 -1.90 1.92 11.80
C LEU A 72 -0.73 2.59 12.52
N LYS A 73 -0.94 3.20 13.69
CA LYS A 73 0.12 3.81 14.51
C LYS A 73 1.22 2.81 14.88
N THR A 74 0.84 1.57 15.15
CA THR A 74 1.79 0.50 15.49
C THR A 74 2.49 -0.08 14.25
N LEU A 75 1.74 -0.37 13.18
CA LEU A 75 2.25 -1.09 12.02
C LEU A 75 2.83 -0.18 10.93
N GLY A 76 2.32 1.03 10.76
CA GLY A 76 2.68 2.00 9.73
C GLY A 76 4.19 2.27 9.64
N PRO A 77 4.88 2.59 10.75
CA PRO A 77 6.33 2.79 10.74
C PRO A 77 7.12 1.55 10.28
N ILE A 78 6.62 0.35 10.60
CA ILE A 78 7.24 -0.93 10.22
C ILE A 78 7.01 -1.20 8.73
N LEU A 79 5.79 -0.98 8.24
CA LEU A 79 5.45 -1.10 6.82
C LEU A 79 6.31 -0.14 5.98
N LYS A 80 6.37 1.14 6.36
CA LYS A 80 7.22 2.15 5.71
C LYS A 80 8.69 1.71 5.66
N LYS A 81 9.22 1.19 6.78
CA LYS A 81 10.59 0.67 6.84
C LYS A 81 10.81 -0.47 5.84
N ILE A 82 9.91 -1.46 5.79
CA ILE A 82 10.03 -2.61 4.88
C ILE A 82 9.94 -2.13 3.42
N ILE A 83 8.97 -1.29 3.08
CA ILE A 83 8.77 -0.75 1.72
C ILE A 83 10.04 -0.07 1.20
N CYS A 84 10.69 0.73 2.05
CA CYS A 84 11.88 1.50 1.70
C CYS A 84 13.20 0.68 1.77
N ASP A 85 13.20 -0.50 2.37
CA ASP A 85 14.38 -1.36 2.48
C ASP A 85 14.70 -2.01 1.12
N GLY A 86 15.77 -1.55 0.47
CA GLY A 86 16.24 -2.09 -0.80
C GLY A 86 16.74 -3.53 -0.73
N THR A 87 17.04 -4.05 0.47
CA THR A 87 17.51 -5.42 0.70
C THR A 87 16.37 -6.40 1.01
N ALA A 88 15.19 -5.88 1.36
CA ALA A 88 14.00 -6.69 1.58
C ALA A 88 13.47 -7.28 0.27
N SER A 89 12.85 -8.46 0.36
CA SER A 89 12.24 -9.15 -0.78
C SER A 89 11.16 -8.28 -1.44
N ILE A 90 11.17 -8.23 -2.77
CA ILE A 90 10.18 -7.45 -3.54
C ILE A 90 8.74 -7.90 -3.25
N GLN A 91 8.52 -9.19 -3.02
CA GLN A 91 7.21 -9.73 -2.66
C GLN A 91 6.72 -9.23 -1.29
N ALA A 92 7.61 -9.11 -0.31
CA ALA A 92 7.26 -8.51 0.98
C ALA A 92 6.97 -7.01 0.82
N ARG A 93 7.84 -6.29 0.10
CA ARG A 93 7.70 -4.85 -0.13
C ARG A 93 6.40 -4.47 -0.84
N GLN A 94 6.03 -5.18 -1.90
CA GLN A 94 4.78 -4.89 -2.65
C GLN A 94 3.53 -5.14 -1.78
N THR A 95 3.56 -6.21 -0.97
CA THR A 95 2.44 -6.55 -0.08
C THR A 95 2.34 -5.50 1.04
N CYS A 96 3.47 -5.05 1.58
CA CYS A 96 3.51 -3.96 2.56
C CYS A 96 3.05 -2.63 1.96
N ALA A 97 3.39 -2.31 0.71
CA ALA A 97 2.90 -1.10 0.04
C ALA A 97 1.38 -1.10 -0.09
N THR A 98 0.82 -2.24 -0.53
CA THR A 98 -0.64 -2.43 -0.61
C THR A 98 -1.29 -2.29 0.76
N CYS A 99 -0.73 -2.97 1.77
CA CYS A 99 -1.21 -2.89 3.14
C CYS A 99 -1.17 -1.47 3.69
N PHE A 100 -0.08 -0.74 3.45
CA PHE A 100 0.08 0.61 3.97
C PHE A 100 -0.96 1.56 3.35
N GLY A 101 -1.18 1.47 2.04
CA GLY A 101 -2.24 2.22 1.38
C GLY A 101 -3.64 1.90 1.90
N VAL A 102 -3.97 0.61 2.05
CA VAL A 102 -5.30 0.19 2.56
C VAL A 102 -5.50 0.63 4.01
N CYS A 103 -4.53 0.40 4.89
CA CYS A 103 -4.63 0.80 6.28
C CYS A 103 -4.73 2.32 6.41
N SER A 104 -3.92 3.09 5.67
CA SER A 104 -4.02 4.55 5.68
C SER A 104 -5.33 5.08 5.11
N PHE A 105 -5.89 4.44 4.08
CA PHE A 105 -7.20 4.82 3.55
C PHE A 105 -8.33 4.69 4.58
N ILE A 106 -8.26 3.66 5.43
CA ILE A 106 -9.31 3.36 6.42
C ILE A 106 -9.08 4.12 7.72
N ALA A 107 -7.83 4.16 8.18
CA ALA A 107 -7.50 4.45 9.56
C ALA A 107 -6.76 5.78 9.76
N THR A 108 -6.36 6.48 8.70
CA THR A 108 -5.67 7.76 8.89
C THR A 108 -6.65 8.88 9.24
N ASP A 109 -6.51 9.42 10.44
CA ASP A 109 -7.20 10.65 10.88
C ASP A 109 -6.27 11.88 10.82
N ASP A 110 -4.95 11.69 10.96
CA ASP A 110 -3.95 12.75 10.86
C ASP A 110 -3.49 12.97 9.41
N ILE A 111 -3.76 14.16 8.89
CA ILE A 111 -3.35 14.61 7.55
C ILE A 111 -1.84 14.51 7.30
N THR A 112 -1.01 14.67 8.33
CA THR A 112 0.45 14.57 8.23
C THR A 112 0.90 13.12 8.03
N GLU A 113 0.19 12.17 8.64
CA GLU A 113 0.41 10.73 8.44
C GLU A 113 -0.01 10.31 7.02
N LEU A 114 -1.11 10.88 6.52
CA LEU A 114 -1.55 10.67 5.13
C LEU A 114 -0.48 11.14 4.15
N TYR A 115 0.05 12.34 4.32
CA TYR A 115 1.10 12.90 3.46
C TYR A 115 2.40 12.09 3.53
N SER A 116 2.80 11.65 4.72
CA SER A 116 3.96 10.77 4.92
C SER A 116 3.82 9.42 4.20
N THR A 117 2.59 8.90 4.12
CA THR A 117 2.26 7.66 3.40
C THR A 117 2.29 7.89 1.89
N LEU A 118 1.65 8.96 1.42
CA LEU A 118 1.68 9.35 0.01
C LEU A 118 3.11 9.53 -0.50
N GLU A 119 3.94 10.30 0.21
CA GLU A 119 5.34 10.51 -0.15
C GLU A 119 6.14 9.20 -0.17
N CYS A 120 5.90 8.30 0.79
CA CYS A 120 6.55 6.99 0.82
C CYS A 120 6.26 6.18 -0.46
N LEU A 121 4.98 6.05 -0.83
CA LEU A 121 4.56 5.28 -2.01
C LEU A 121 5.00 5.96 -3.31
N GLU A 122 4.94 7.29 -3.34
CA GLU A 122 5.39 8.13 -4.46
C GLU A 122 6.86 7.96 -4.79
N ASN A 123 7.72 7.98 -3.78
CA ASN A 123 9.15 7.75 -3.93
C ASN A 123 9.50 6.35 -4.46
N ILE A 124 8.58 5.39 -4.35
CA ILE A 124 8.75 4.04 -4.89
C ILE A 124 8.35 3.99 -6.36
N PHE A 125 7.13 4.39 -6.72
CA PHE A 125 6.67 4.21 -8.09
C PHE A 125 7.33 5.17 -9.07
N THR A 126 7.74 6.38 -8.66
CA THR A 126 8.39 7.38 -9.52
C THR A 126 9.73 6.89 -10.11
N LYS A 127 10.36 5.88 -9.49
CA LYS A 127 11.55 5.21 -10.06
C LYS A 127 11.25 4.51 -11.40
N SER A 128 9.99 4.21 -11.69
CA SER A 128 9.58 3.67 -12.99
C SER A 128 9.65 4.70 -14.13
N TYR A 129 9.48 6.00 -13.85
CA TYR A 129 9.55 7.05 -14.87
C TYR A 129 10.94 7.16 -15.53
N LEU A 130 12.00 6.79 -14.81
CA LEU A 130 13.39 7.00 -15.24
C LEU A 130 13.90 5.95 -16.25
N LYS A 131 13.12 4.89 -16.53
CA LYS A 131 13.55 3.79 -17.42
C LYS A 131 13.65 4.17 -18.90
N GLU A 132 13.21 5.36 -19.32
CA GLU A 132 13.21 5.76 -20.73
C GLU A 132 14.59 6.18 -21.30
N LYS A 133 15.63 6.39 -20.47
CA LYS A 133 16.86 7.02 -20.96
C LYS A 133 18.10 6.15 -21.18
N ASN A 134 18.19 4.91 -20.69
CA ASN A 134 19.39 4.09 -20.90
C ASN A 134 19.10 2.59 -21.09
N THR A 135 19.24 2.13 -22.34
CA THR A 135 19.79 0.83 -22.79
C THR A 135 19.38 -0.47 -22.08
N ASN A 136 18.71 -1.35 -22.83
CA ASN A 136 19.00 -2.78 -22.98
C ASN A 136 19.47 -3.59 -21.75
N VAL A 137 18.78 -3.51 -20.62
CA VAL A 137 18.89 -4.53 -19.57
C VAL A 137 17.49 -4.94 -19.14
N CYS A 138 17.08 -6.09 -19.66
CA CYS A 138 15.98 -6.89 -19.14
C CYS A 138 16.18 -7.05 -17.62
N SER A 139 15.40 -6.32 -16.84
CA SER A 139 15.25 -6.50 -15.41
C SER A 139 13.93 -5.86 -14.98
N THR A 140 12.93 -6.72 -15.00
CA THR A 140 11.56 -6.67 -14.51
C THR A 140 11.36 -6.82 -12.99
N PRO A 141 12.37 -6.96 -12.09
CA PRO A 141 12.07 -7.48 -10.75
C PRO A 141 11.27 -6.51 -9.88
N ASN A 142 11.29 -5.20 -10.17
CA ASN A 142 10.62 -4.18 -9.33
C ASN A 142 9.27 -3.71 -9.89
N THR A 143 8.84 -4.16 -11.08
CA THR A 143 7.63 -3.60 -11.72
C THR A 143 6.39 -3.81 -10.84
N VAL A 144 6.26 -4.98 -10.23
CA VAL A 144 5.16 -5.30 -9.30
C VAL A 144 5.12 -4.39 -8.07
N LEU A 145 6.28 -4.00 -7.53
CA LEU A 145 6.34 -3.06 -6.40
C LEU A 145 5.92 -1.66 -6.85
N HIS A 146 6.38 -1.20 -8.01
CA HIS A 146 5.97 0.09 -8.55
C HIS A 146 4.46 0.14 -8.82
N ILE A 147 3.88 -0.94 -9.36
CA ILE A 147 2.43 -1.08 -9.58
C ILE A 147 1.67 -0.98 -8.26
N SER A 148 2.01 -1.80 -7.26
CA SER A 148 1.35 -1.75 -5.96
C SER A 148 1.45 -0.38 -5.31
N SER A 149 2.62 0.27 -5.38
CA SER A 149 2.80 1.62 -4.84
C SER A 149 1.99 2.67 -5.59
N LEU A 150 1.90 2.59 -6.92
CA LEU A 150 1.09 3.50 -7.73
C LEU A 150 -0.40 3.36 -7.39
N LEU A 151 -0.94 2.13 -7.37
CA LEU A 151 -2.34 1.88 -7.06
C LEU A 151 -2.69 2.32 -5.63
N SER A 152 -1.84 2.02 -4.65
CA SER A 152 -2.04 2.48 -3.27
C SER A 152 -1.96 3.99 -3.13
N TRP A 153 -1.04 4.64 -3.85
CA TRP A 153 -0.95 6.10 -3.88
C TRP A 153 -2.20 6.71 -4.51
N THR A 154 -2.67 6.16 -5.62
CA THR A 154 -3.91 6.57 -6.31
C THR A 154 -5.14 6.41 -5.41
N LEU A 155 -5.26 5.32 -4.67
CA LEU A 155 -6.31 5.14 -3.66
C LEU A 155 -6.29 6.28 -2.62
N LEU A 156 -5.12 6.62 -2.09
CA LEU A 156 -5.01 7.66 -1.07
C LEU A 156 -5.35 9.06 -1.59
N LEU A 157 -5.21 9.32 -2.89
CA LEU A 157 -5.65 10.59 -3.46
C LEU A 157 -7.16 10.81 -3.33
N THR A 158 -7.97 9.74 -3.24
CA THR A 158 -9.43 9.88 -3.14
C THR A 158 -9.89 10.46 -1.80
N ILE A 159 -9.04 10.43 -0.78
CA ILE A 159 -9.30 10.98 0.56
C ILE A 159 -8.38 12.18 0.87
N CYS A 160 -7.59 12.62 -0.11
CA CYS A 160 -6.61 13.68 0.07
C CYS A 160 -7.28 15.05 -0.11
N PRO A 161 -6.89 16.07 0.68
CA PRO A 161 -7.38 17.42 0.48
C PRO A 161 -7.07 17.95 -0.93
N ILE A 162 -8.01 18.72 -1.46
CA ILE A 162 -7.98 19.22 -2.84
C ILE A 162 -6.69 19.98 -3.21
N ASN A 163 -6.09 20.69 -2.26
CA ASN A 163 -4.85 21.44 -2.47
C ASN A 163 -3.64 20.52 -2.70
N GLU A 164 -3.56 19.40 -1.97
CA GLU A 164 -2.48 18.43 -2.18
C GLU A 164 -2.73 17.63 -3.46
N VAL A 165 -3.99 17.30 -3.79
CA VAL A 165 -4.35 16.67 -5.07
C VAL A 165 -3.91 17.54 -6.25
N LYS A 166 -4.19 18.86 -6.22
CA LYS A 166 -3.73 19.84 -7.24
C LYS A 166 -2.22 19.76 -7.46
N LYS A 167 -1.45 19.81 -6.37
CA LYS A 167 0.01 19.71 -6.41
C LYS A 167 0.50 18.38 -6.98
N LYS A 168 -0.12 17.25 -6.60
CA LYS A 168 0.20 15.93 -7.14
C LYS A 168 -0.13 15.83 -8.63
N LEU A 169 -1.27 16.36 -9.06
CA LEU A 169 -1.67 16.41 -10.46
C LEU A 169 -0.62 17.17 -11.28
N GLU A 170 -0.30 18.41 -10.93
CA GLU A 170 0.70 19.22 -11.66
C GLU A 170 2.05 18.52 -11.78
N MET A 171 2.49 17.83 -10.73
CA MET A 171 3.77 17.14 -10.70
C MET A 171 3.84 15.88 -11.57
N HIS A 172 2.73 15.12 -11.66
CA HIS A 172 2.69 13.81 -12.31
C HIS A 172 2.02 13.81 -13.67
N PHE A 173 1.20 14.80 -14.00
CA PHE A 173 0.37 14.82 -15.22
C PHE A 173 1.19 14.62 -16.51
N HIS A 174 2.40 15.18 -16.58
CA HIS A 174 3.28 15.05 -17.75
C HIS A 174 4.14 13.78 -17.75
N LYS A 175 4.23 13.06 -16.62
CA LYS A 175 5.13 11.91 -16.44
C LYS A 175 4.35 10.60 -16.46
N LEU A 176 3.22 10.54 -15.77
CA LEU A 176 2.39 9.36 -15.64
C LEU A 176 1.96 8.75 -16.99
N PRO A 177 1.64 9.54 -18.05
CA PRO A 177 1.34 9.00 -19.37
C PRO A 177 2.46 8.15 -20.00
N SER A 178 3.73 8.36 -19.64
CA SER A 178 4.83 7.54 -20.19
C SER A 178 4.72 6.07 -19.75
N LEU A 179 4.09 5.80 -18.59
CA LEU A 179 3.86 4.45 -18.11
C LEU A 179 2.84 3.67 -18.95
N LEU A 180 2.00 4.34 -19.74
CA LEU A 180 1.09 3.69 -20.70
C LEU A 180 1.85 3.00 -21.84
N SER A 181 3.12 3.33 -22.05
CA SER A 181 3.99 2.69 -23.04
C SER A 181 4.88 1.59 -22.44
N SER A 182 4.68 1.23 -21.17
CA SER A 182 5.45 0.17 -20.50
C SER A 182 5.24 -1.20 -21.18
N ASP A 183 6.27 -2.05 -21.20
CA ASP A 183 6.16 -3.44 -21.67
C ASP A 183 5.22 -4.31 -20.78
N ASP A 184 5.08 -3.95 -19.50
CA ASP A 184 4.24 -4.69 -18.56
C ASP A 184 2.76 -4.26 -18.66
N VAL A 185 1.89 -5.19 -19.03
CA VAL A 185 0.44 -4.97 -19.16
C VAL A 185 -0.17 -4.42 -17.87
N ASN A 186 0.24 -4.94 -16.71
CA ASN A 186 -0.31 -4.52 -15.42
C ASN A 186 0.13 -3.09 -15.07
N MET A 187 1.33 -2.68 -15.47
CA MET A 187 1.78 -1.29 -15.32
C MET A 187 0.93 -0.35 -16.18
N ARG A 188 0.64 -0.73 -17.44
CA ARG A 188 -0.22 0.08 -18.31
C ARG A 188 -1.64 0.21 -17.75
N ILE A 189 -2.20 -0.87 -17.20
CA ILE A 189 -3.52 -0.86 -16.54
C ILE A 189 -3.50 0.10 -15.33
N ALA A 190 -2.54 -0.07 -14.42
CA ALA A 190 -2.43 0.76 -13.23
C ALA A 190 -2.24 2.26 -13.59
N ALA A 191 -1.40 2.56 -14.58
CA ALA A 191 -1.22 3.93 -15.06
C ALA A 191 -2.51 4.52 -15.64
N GLY A 192 -3.28 3.73 -16.40
CA GLY A 192 -4.57 4.13 -16.95
C GLY A 192 -5.60 4.43 -15.86
N GLU A 193 -5.72 3.56 -14.85
CA GLU A 193 -6.60 3.76 -13.70
C GLU A 193 -6.21 5.02 -12.90
N SER A 194 -4.91 5.21 -12.65
CA SER A 194 -4.38 6.39 -11.97
C SER A 194 -4.64 7.69 -12.74
N LEU A 195 -4.46 7.69 -14.06
CA LEU A 195 -4.77 8.84 -14.92
C LEU A 195 -6.26 9.16 -14.94
N ALA A 196 -7.11 8.13 -15.04
CA ALA A 196 -8.56 8.30 -15.01
C ALA A 196 -9.02 8.95 -13.71
N LEU A 197 -8.52 8.48 -12.56
CA LEU A 197 -8.83 9.11 -11.27
C LEU A 197 -8.32 10.55 -11.20
N LEU A 198 -7.08 10.81 -11.58
CA LEU A 198 -6.51 12.17 -11.56
C LEU A 198 -7.32 13.14 -12.42
N PHE A 199 -7.80 12.69 -13.58
CA PHE A 199 -8.66 13.49 -14.45
C PHE A 199 -10.03 13.76 -13.82
N GLU A 200 -10.64 12.77 -13.17
CA GLU A 200 -11.90 12.94 -12.45
C GLU A 200 -11.75 13.94 -11.29
N LEU A 201 -10.69 13.79 -10.48
CA LEU A 201 -10.38 14.72 -9.40
C LEU A 201 -10.13 16.14 -9.92
N ALA A 202 -9.43 16.28 -11.05
CA ALA A 202 -9.20 17.57 -11.69
C ALA A 202 -10.50 18.23 -12.15
N ARG A 203 -11.42 17.46 -12.74
CA ARG A 203 -12.74 17.99 -13.14
C ARG A 203 -13.57 18.45 -11.95
N GLY A 204 -13.54 17.71 -10.85
CA GLY A 204 -14.21 18.09 -9.61
C GLY A 204 -13.63 19.33 -8.93
N MET A 205 -12.45 19.80 -9.34
CA MET A 205 -11.81 21.01 -8.82
C MET A 205 -12.29 22.30 -9.50
N ASP A 206 -12.83 22.20 -10.72
CA ASP A 206 -13.30 23.33 -11.53
C ASP A 206 -14.83 23.53 -11.41
N SER A 207 -15.53 22.60 -10.75
CA SER A 207 -16.98 22.62 -10.46
C SER A 207 -17.28 23.21 -9.09
#